data_AF-A0A3M1WWH9-F1
#
_entry.id   AF-A0A3M1WWH9-F1
#
_cell.length_a   1.000
_cell.length_b   1.000
_cell.length_c   1.000
_cell.angle_alpha   90.00
_cell.angle_beta   90.00
_cell.angle_gamma   90.00
#
_symmetry.space_group_name_H-M   'P 1'
#
loop_
_entity.id
_entity.type
_entity.pdbx_description
1 polymer ?
#
loop_
_entity_poly.entity_id
_entity_poly.type
_entity_poly.pdbx_seq_one_letter_code
_entity_poly.pdbx_strand_id
1 'polypeptide(L)' 'MGLAIFDLDNTLIAGDSDFLWGEHLVALGVVDADEYAEANRRFYEDYKAG' A
#
# COMPACT_ATOMS: atom_id res chain seq x y z
N MET A 1 -0.25 5.21 34.45
CA MET A 1 -0.05 4.18 33.39
C MET A 1 0.21 4.92 32.09
N GLY A 2 1.26 4.57 31.34
CA GLY A 2 1.59 5.21 30.07
C GLY A 2 1.06 4.40 28.89
N LEU A 3 0.39 5.06 27.95
CA LEU A 3 -0.04 4.48 26.67
C LEU A 3 0.84 5.06 25.56
N ALA A 4 1.32 4.20 24.67
CA ALA A 4 2.00 4.60 23.44
C ALA A 4 1.24 4.01 22.24
N ILE A 5 1.12 4.80 21.19
CA ILE A 5 0.50 4.43 19.92
C ILE A 5 1.59 4.56 18.87
N PHE A 6 1.70 3.54 18.02
CA PHE A 6 2.63 3.52 16.90
C PHE A 6 1.82 3.40 15.62
N ASP A 7 2.27 4.13 14.61
CA ASP A 7 1.86 3.90 13.25
C ASP A 7 2.45 2.59 12.73
N LEU A 8 1.90 2.05 11.64
CA LEU A 8 2.34 0.79 11.07
C LEU A 8 3.44 1.02 10.02
N ASP A 9 3.07 1.66 8.91
CA ASP A 9 3.93 1.82 7.74
C ASP A 9 5.10 2.73 8.04
N ASN A 10 6.29 2.33 7.58
CA ASN A 10 7.56 3.01 7.84
C ASN A 10 7.89 3.26 9.33
N THR A 11 7.10 2.73 10.27
CA THR A 11 7.30 2.85 11.71
C THR A 11 7.58 1.49 12.34
N LEU A 12 6.62 0.56 12.27
CA LEU A 12 6.77 -0.81 12.76
C LEU A 12 7.24 -1.77 11.67
N ILE A 13 6.89 -1.49 10.41
CA ILE A 13 7.31 -2.27 9.25
C ILE A 13 7.93 -1.35 8.19
N ALA A 14 8.78 -1.91 7.34
CA ALA A 14 9.37 -1.19 6.22
C ALA A 14 8.44 -1.26 5.00
N GLY A 15 8.20 -0.10 4.37
CA GLY A 15 7.35 0.01 3.18
C GLY A 15 5.90 0.35 3.51
N ASP A 16 5.10 0.38 2.45
CA ASP A 16 3.67 0.66 2.45
C ASP A 16 2.91 -0.67 2.40
N SER A 17 2.19 -1.00 3.47
CA SER A 17 1.47 -2.26 3.61
C SER A 17 0.39 -2.47 2.55
N ASP A 18 -0.32 -1.42 2.13
CA ASP A 18 -1.38 -1.50 1.13
C ASP A 18 -0.79 -1.79 -0.25
N PHE A 19 0.34 -1.16 -0.58
CA PHE A 19 1.08 -1.44 -1.80
C PHE A 19 1.63 -2.87 -1.82
N LEU A 20 2.35 -3.27 -0.75
CA LEU A 20 2.99 -4.58 -0.67
C LEU A 20 1.98 -5.72 -0.68
N TRP A 21 0.80 -5.51 -0.09
CA TRP A 21 -0.28 -6.49 -0.12
C TRP A 21 -0.85 -6.68 -1.53
N GLY A 22 -1.06 -5.60 -2.27
CA GLY A 22 -1.53 -5.69 -3.65
C GLY A 22 -0.54 -6.41 -4.57
N GLU A 23 0.76 -6.10 -4.46
CA GLU A 23 1.81 -6.83 -5.18
C GLU A 23 1.82 -8.33 -4.86
N HIS A 24 1.57 -8.70 -3.59
CA HIS A 24 1.45 -10.10 -3.20
C HIS A 24 0.27 -10.80 -3.88
N LEU A 25 -0.89 -10.14 -3.97
CA LEU A 25 -2.07 -10.69 -4.64
C LEU A 25 -1.90 -10.80 -6.16
N VAL A 26 -1.18 -9.87 -6.78
CA VAL A 26 -0.76 -9.94 -8.19
C VAL A 26 0.15 -11.14 -8.41
N ALA A 27 1.13 -11.36 -7.53
CA ALA A 27 2.02 -12.52 -7.63
C ALA A 27 1.29 -13.87 -7.50
N LEU A 28 0.18 -13.91 -6.75
CA LEU A 28 -0.70 -15.07 -6.65
C LEU A 28 -1.68 -15.22 -7.84
N GLY A 29 -1.74 -14.25 -8.74
CA GLY A 29 -2.67 -14.21 -9.86
C GLY A 29 -4.13 -13.97 -9.45
N VAL A 30 -4.35 -13.46 -8.24
CA VAL A 30 -5.69 -13.14 -7.72
C VAL A 30 -6.16 -11.77 -8.24
N VAL A 31 -5.20 -10.86 -8.46
CA VAL A 31 -5.41 -9.52 -8.99
C VAL A 31 -4.63 -9.39 -10.28
N ASP A 32 -5.23 -8.74 -11.28
CA ASP A 32 -4.54 -8.44 -12.54
C ASP A 32 -3.46 -7.38 -12.34
N ALA A 33 -2.27 -7.63 -12.88
CA ALA A 33 -1.10 -6.77 -12.69
C ALA A 33 -1.28 -5.38 -13.32
N ASP A 34 -1.86 -5.31 -14.51
CA ASP A 34 -2.01 -4.06 -15.25
C ASP A 34 -3.10 -3.20 -14.62
N GLU A 35 -4.23 -3.82 -14.23
CA GLU A 35 -5.28 -3.13 -13.49
C GLU A 35 -4.79 -2.59 -12.15
N TYR A 36 -4.02 -3.39 -11.40
CA TYR A 36 -3.44 -2.96 -10.13
C TYR A 36 -2.45 -1.80 -10.31
N ALA A 37 -1.55 -1.89 -11.28
CA ALA A 37 -0.56 -0.86 -11.53
C ALA A 37 -1.20 0.47 -11.98
N GLU A 38 -2.26 0.43 -12.79
CA GLU A 38 -3.02 1.62 -13.18
C GLU A 38 -3.78 2.23 -11.99
N ALA A 39 -4.48 1.41 -11.20
CA ALA A 39 -5.18 1.86 -10.02
C ALA A 39 -4.23 2.51 -9.01
N ASN A 40 -3.07 1.91 -8.78
CA ASN A 40 -2.07 2.43 -7.86
C ASN A 40 -1.44 3.74 -8.37
N ARG A 41 -1.16 3.84 -9.69
CA ARG A 41 -0.74 5.11 -10.30
C ARG A 41 -1.77 6.20 -10.11
N ARG A 42 -3.05 5.89 -10.37
CA ARG A 42 -4.14 6.85 -10.21
C ARG A 42 -4.27 7.31 -8.77
N PHE A 43 -4.25 6.37 -7.82
CA PHE A 43 -4.27 6.69 -6.39
C PHE A 43 -3.10 7.61 -6.00
N TYR A 44 -1.89 7.33 -6.49
CA TYR A 44 -0.72 8.15 -6.22
C TYR A 44 -0.82 9.57 -6.81
N GLU A 45 -1.37 9.71 -8.02
CA GLU A 45 -1.62 11.02 -8.63
C GLU A 45 -2.73 11.79 -7.92
N ASP A 46 -3.81 11.13 -7.53
CA ASP A 46 -4.89 11.73 -6.72
C ASP A 46 -4.34 12.19 -5.35
N TYR A 47 -3.50 11.38 -4.70
CA TYR A 47 -2.83 11.74 -3.44
C TYR A 47 -1.91 12.95 -3.58
N LYS A 48 -1.19 13.09 -4.70
CA LYS A 48 -0.37 14.28 -4.99
C LYS A 48 -1.21 15.52 -5.26
N ALA A 49 -2.41 15.36 -5.82
CA ALA A 49 -3.29 16.46 -6.19
C ALA A 49 -3.92 17.16 -4.98
N GLY A 50 -3.96 16.50 -3.81
CA GLY A 50 -4.33 17.08 -2.52
C GLY A 50 -5.59 16.49 -1.91
#